data_AF-T0RYN8-F1
#
_entry.id   AF-T0RYN8-F1
#
_cell.length_a   1.000
_cell.length_b   1.000
_cell.length_c   1.000
_cell.angle_alpha   90.00
_cell.angle_beta   90.00
_cell.angle_gamma   90.00
#
_symmetry.space_group_name_H-M   'P 1'
#
loop_
_entity.id
_entity.type
_entity.pdbx_description
1 polymer ?
#
loop_
_entity_poly.entity_id
_entity_poly.type
_entity_poly.pdbx_seq_one_letter_code
_entity_poly.pdbx_strand_id
1 'polypeptide(L)'
;MKKLIIASLLSATAFGATTTANPFKLSFYLMEKDAEVTAILKQSCRYEKFVFSDSSEYEARWQEFPLQIKTTKVSGGKEVEISLKSQKTMSVTGIFKPTKGCYSNVEVSISSTKYSIGWANRFDKAISFELRTKQFYKEDNSELNLSPLLDKLENKELSFYMKKFSSQVNTFLYFDGERDWDVFAVTAAKDPKTNLPYPLKK
;
A
#
# COMPACT_ATOMS: atom_id res chain seq x y z
N MET A 1 41.10 49.50 19.13
CA MET A 1 40.96 48.13 18.61
C MET A 1 39.58 47.59 18.96
N LYS A 2 38.59 47.75 18.07
CA LYS A 2 37.23 47.22 18.25
C LYS A 2 37.21 45.78 17.74
N LYS A 3 37.03 44.81 18.64
CA LYS A 3 36.79 43.41 18.30
C LYS A 3 35.41 43.31 17.64
N LEU A 4 35.38 43.18 16.32
CA LEU A 4 34.19 42.82 15.59
C LEU A 4 33.98 41.31 15.80
N ILE A 5 33.13 40.96 16.76
CA ILE A 5 32.67 39.57 16.92
C ILE A 5 31.68 39.32 15.79
N ILE A 6 32.15 38.69 14.71
CA ILE A 6 31.31 38.16 13.65
C ILE A 6 30.57 36.97 14.26
N ALA A 7 29.42 37.24 14.87
CA ALA A 7 28.41 36.22 15.11
C ALA A 7 27.79 35.89 13.75
N SER A 8 28.47 35.07 12.97
CA SER A 8 27.81 34.28 11.92
C SER A 8 26.89 33.31 12.66
N LEU A 9 25.69 33.78 12.99
CA LEU A 9 24.58 32.89 13.28
C LEU A 9 24.52 31.95 12.08
N LEU A 10 24.98 30.71 12.27
CA LEU A 10 24.53 29.60 11.47
C LEU A 10 23.01 29.62 11.65
N SER A 11 22.33 30.20 10.68
CA SER A 11 20.92 29.97 10.42
C SER A 11 20.80 28.49 10.05
N ALA A 12 20.94 27.62 11.05
CA ALA A 12 20.54 26.23 10.94
C ALA A 12 19.03 26.28 10.82
N THR A 13 18.55 26.46 9.59
CA THR A 13 17.14 26.36 9.26
C THR A 13 16.74 24.93 9.59
N ALA A 14 16.12 24.75 10.76
CA ALA A 14 15.49 23.50 11.10
C ALA A 14 14.42 23.26 10.05
N PHE A 15 14.68 22.32 9.15
CA PHE A 15 13.70 21.96 8.15
C PHE A 15 12.77 20.92 8.78
N GLY A 16 11.49 21.02 8.42
CA GLY A 16 10.47 20.04 8.77
C GLY A 16 9.76 19.60 7.51
N ALA A 17 9.41 18.32 7.41
CA ALA A 17 8.42 17.84 6.46
C ALA A 17 7.41 16.98 7.19
N THR A 18 6.15 17.07 6.77
CA THR A 18 5.09 16.25 7.32
C THR A 18 4.35 15.50 6.23
N THR A 19 3.80 14.35 6.59
CA THR A 19 2.75 13.74 5.79
C THR A 19 1.54 13.47 6.65
N THR A 20 0.37 13.83 6.11
CA THR A 20 -0.91 13.75 6.81
C THR A 20 -1.88 12.88 6.01
N ALA A 21 -2.53 11.97 6.71
CA ALA A 21 -3.69 11.23 6.24
C ALA A 21 -4.90 11.65 7.08
N ASN A 22 -5.85 12.34 6.44
CA ASN A 22 -7.12 12.71 7.07
C ASN A 22 -8.03 11.48 7.20
N PRO A 23 -8.98 11.48 8.15
CA PRO A 23 -9.95 10.40 8.27
C PRO A 23 -10.67 10.13 6.95
N PHE A 24 -10.89 8.87 6.65
CA PHE A 24 -11.59 8.45 5.44
C PHE A 24 -12.31 7.13 5.64
N LYS A 25 -13.22 6.85 4.73
CA LYS A 25 -13.92 5.58 4.58
C LYS A 25 -14.07 5.28 3.09
N LEU A 26 -13.86 4.03 2.72
CA LEU A 26 -14.13 3.52 1.39
C LEU A 26 -14.80 2.15 1.51
N SER A 27 -15.67 1.82 0.56
CA SER A 27 -16.44 0.59 0.58
C SER A 27 -16.50 -0.07 -0.79
N PHE A 28 -16.43 -1.40 -0.81
CA PHE A 28 -16.56 -2.22 -2.03
C PHE A 28 -17.18 -3.57 -1.71
N TYR A 29 -17.59 -4.31 -2.74
CA TYR A 29 -18.18 -5.63 -2.60
C TYR A 29 -17.15 -6.69 -3.02
N LEU A 30 -16.95 -7.71 -2.20
CA LEU A 30 -16.10 -8.85 -2.50
C LEU A 30 -16.99 -10.08 -2.67
N MET A 31 -17.11 -10.54 -3.91
CA MET A 31 -17.95 -11.69 -4.29
C MET A 31 -17.24 -13.03 -4.04
N GLU A 32 -15.94 -13.00 -3.77
CA GLU A 32 -15.17 -14.17 -3.38
C GLU A 32 -15.36 -14.50 -1.89
N LYS A 33 -16.05 -15.62 -1.60
CA LYS A 33 -16.32 -16.06 -0.22
C LYS A 33 -15.05 -16.49 0.50
N ASP A 34 -14.13 -17.09 -0.24
CA ASP A 34 -12.87 -17.64 0.27
C ASP A 34 -11.71 -16.64 0.07
N ALA A 35 -11.95 -15.38 0.42
CA ALA A 35 -10.95 -14.31 0.38
C ALA A 35 -10.99 -13.46 1.66
N GLU A 36 -9.85 -12.89 2.03
CA GLU A 36 -9.68 -11.95 3.14
C GLU A 36 -9.11 -10.63 2.63
N VAL A 37 -9.42 -9.56 3.35
CA VAL A 37 -8.93 -8.21 3.03
C VAL A 37 -8.07 -7.74 4.19
N THR A 38 -6.90 -7.21 3.86
CA THR A 38 -6.06 -6.46 4.79
C THR A 38 -5.78 -5.08 4.19
N ALA A 39 -5.58 -4.09 5.06
CA ALA A 39 -5.43 -2.71 4.61
C ALA A 39 -4.51 -1.95 5.56
N ILE A 40 -3.52 -1.25 5.01
CA ILE A 40 -2.48 -0.56 5.77
C ILE A 40 -2.29 0.85 5.18
N LEU A 41 -2.22 1.85 6.06
CA LEU A 41 -1.69 3.18 5.73
C LEU A 41 -0.18 3.17 5.98
N LYS A 42 0.61 3.40 4.92
CA LYS A 42 2.06 3.56 4.96
C LYS A 42 2.41 5.03 4.80
N GLN A 43 3.07 5.62 5.79
CA GLN A 43 3.61 6.97 5.71
C GLN A 43 5.13 6.87 5.61
N SER A 44 5.74 7.59 4.66
CA SER A 44 7.19 7.60 4.46
C SER A 44 7.70 9.02 4.26
N CYS A 45 8.83 9.34 4.89
CA CYS A 45 9.59 10.55 4.65
C CYS A 45 11.06 10.18 4.45
N ARG A 46 11.68 10.73 3.41
CA ARG A 46 13.12 10.67 3.17
C ARG A 46 13.74 12.06 3.31
N TYR A 47 14.97 12.14 3.76
CA TYR A 47 15.74 13.38 3.81
C TYR A 47 17.22 13.11 3.60
N GLU A 48 17.94 14.07 3.02
CA GLU A 48 19.37 13.98 2.83
C GLU A 48 20.09 14.51 4.08
N LYS A 49 20.94 13.66 4.67
CA LYS A 49 21.76 14.01 5.82
C LYS A 49 22.74 15.12 5.45
N PHE A 50 23.05 15.95 6.44
CA PHE A 50 24.15 16.88 6.31
C PHE A 50 25.47 16.10 6.49
N VAL A 51 26.22 15.90 5.40
CA VAL A 51 27.54 15.27 5.41
C VAL A 51 28.56 16.30 4.92
N PHE A 52 29.69 16.44 5.62
CA PHE A 52 30.80 17.31 5.21
C PHE A 52 31.65 16.61 4.12
N SER A 53 31.02 16.22 3.01
CA SER A 53 31.69 15.69 1.81
C SER A 53 30.77 15.82 0.59
N ASP A 54 31.29 15.57 -0.62
CA ASP A 54 30.50 15.58 -1.87
C ASP A 54 29.53 14.38 -2.01
N SER A 55 29.42 13.51 -1.00
CA SER A 55 28.44 12.41 -1.00
C SER A 55 27.03 12.89 -0.65
N SER A 56 26.03 12.27 -1.29
CA SER A 56 24.62 12.36 -0.87
C SER A 56 24.26 11.11 -0.06
N GLU A 57 23.92 11.30 1.20
CA GLU A 57 23.44 10.24 2.09
C GLU A 57 21.99 10.52 2.49
N TYR A 58 21.10 9.54 2.32
CA TYR A 58 19.69 9.68 2.65
C TYR A 58 19.33 8.85 3.88
N GLU A 59 18.44 9.38 4.72
CA GLU A 59 17.73 8.62 5.75
C GLU A 59 16.25 8.56 5.38
N ALA A 60 15.62 7.42 5.67
CA ALA A 60 14.19 7.25 5.51
C ALA A 60 13.57 6.87 6.85
N ARG A 61 12.43 7.48 7.15
CA ARG A 61 11.55 7.09 8.26
C ARG A 61 10.22 6.68 7.68
N TRP A 62 9.70 5.55 8.16
CA TRP A 62 8.40 5.06 7.77
C TRP A 62 7.58 4.65 8.99
N GLN A 63 6.26 4.74 8.84
CA GLN A 63 5.29 4.27 9.82
C GLN A 63 4.16 3.55 9.09
N GLU A 64 3.70 2.45 9.66
CA GLU A 64 2.58 1.69 9.13
C GLU A 64 1.46 1.66 10.17
N PHE A 65 0.24 1.94 9.72
CA PHE A 65 -0.95 1.94 10.55
C PHE A 65 -1.96 0.96 9.96
N PRO A 66 -2.33 -0.12 10.68
CA PRO A 66 -3.40 -1.00 10.22
C PRO A 66 -4.71 -0.21 10.16
N LEU A 67 -5.41 -0.32 9.04
CA LEU A 67 -6.71 0.32 8.85
C LEU A 67 -7.81 -0.55 9.43
N GLN A 68 -8.93 0.07 9.81
CA GLN A 68 -10.07 -0.67 10.32
C GLN A 68 -10.84 -1.27 9.16
N ILE A 69 -11.13 -2.57 9.26
CA ILE A 69 -11.88 -3.30 8.25
C ILE A 69 -13.16 -3.81 8.91
N LYS A 70 -14.29 -3.43 8.35
CA LYS A 70 -15.59 -3.98 8.70
C LYS A 70 -16.12 -4.78 7.51
N THR A 71 -16.72 -5.93 7.79
CA THR A 71 -17.27 -6.81 6.76
C THR A 71 -18.72 -7.13 7.09
N THR A 72 -19.60 -6.91 6.13
CA THR A 72 -21.04 -7.20 6.25
C THR A 72 -21.40 -8.24 5.19
N LYS A 73 -22.13 -9.31 5.58
CA LYS A 73 -22.60 -10.31 4.62
C LYS A 73 -23.67 -9.70 3.72
N VAL A 74 -23.56 -9.93 2.41
CA VAL A 74 -24.57 -9.55 1.41
C VAL A 74 -24.91 -10.76 0.54
N SER A 75 -25.93 -10.65 -0.32
CA SER A 75 -26.25 -11.74 -1.26
C SER A 75 -25.05 -12.00 -2.19
N GLY A 76 -24.61 -13.25 -2.26
CA GLY A 76 -23.50 -13.66 -3.14
C GLY A 76 -22.08 -13.38 -2.61
N GLY A 77 -21.90 -12.47 -1.65
CA GLY A 77 -20.56 -12.06 -1.18
C GLY A 77 -20.58 -11.31 0.15
N LYS A 78 -19.70 -10.32 0.26
CA LYS A 78 -19.60 -9.44 1.43
C LYS A 78 -19.27 -8.01 1.02
N GLU A 79 -19.88 -7.05 1.69
CA GLU A 79 -19.46 -5.65 1.65
C GLU A 79 -18.26 -5.49 2.59
N VAL A 80 -17.22 -4.83 2.10
CA VAL A 80 -15.98 -4.54 2.82
C VAL A 80 -15.85 -3.03 2.94
N GLU A 81 -15.77 -2.54 4.17
CA GLU A 81 -15.53 -1.14 4.50
C GLU A 81 -14.14 -1.01 5.11
N ILE A 82 -13.30 -0.16 4.52
CA ILE A 82 -11.97 0.19 5.03
C ILE A 82 -12.02 1.63 5.52
N SER A 83 -11.52 1.88 6.74
CA SER A 83 -11.56 3.23 7.32
C SER A 83 -10.33 3.60 8.15
N LEU A 84 -10.04 4.90 8.14
CA LEU A 84 -9.15 5.58 9.08
C LEU A 84 -10.00 6.50 9.95
N LYS A 85 -10.12 6.19 11.26
CA LYS A 85 -10.99 6.93 12.17
C LYS A 85 -10.47 8.30 12.58
N SER A 86 -9.15 8.44 12.70
CA SER A 86 -8.51 9.66 13.17
C SER A 86 -7.32 10.01 12.31
N GLN A 87 -7.05 11.31 12.19
CA GLN A 87 -5.93 11.81 11.42
C GLN A 87 -4.61 11.17 11.88
N LYS A 88 -3.77 10.81 10.91
CA LYS A 88 -2.39 10.36 11.16
C LYS A 88 -1.43 11.32 10.51
N THR A 89 -0.50 11.83 11.31
CA THR A 89 0.54 12.73 10.84
C THR A 89 1.89 12.16 11.27
N MET A 90 2.78 12.03 10.30
CA MET A 90 4.19 11.75 10.52
C MET A 90 4.99 13.01 10.20
N SER A 91 5.95 13.34 11.03
CA SER A 91 6.85 14.48 10.83
C SER A 91 8.31 14.05 10.93
N VAL A 92 9.15 14.67 10.11
CA VAL A 92 10.60 14.61 10.23
C VAL A 92 11.11 16.01 10.51
N THR A 93 11.93 16.17 11.55
CA THR A 93 12.52 17.44 11.98
C THR A 93 14.01 17.25 12.24
N GLY A 94 14.82 18.26 11.94
CA GLY A 94 16.27 18.19 12.11
C GLY A 94 17.05 19.13 11.19
N ILE A 95 18.37 18.95 11.18
CA ILE A 95 19.30 19.66 10.31
C ILE A 95 19.60 18.74 9.11
N PHE A 96 18.97 19.01 7.97
CA PHE A 96 19.14 18.26 6.72
C PHE A 96 19.14 19.20 5.52
N LYS A 97 19.66 18.72 4.37
CA LYS A 97 19.60 19.45 3.10
C LYS A 97 18.13 19.55 2.63
N PRO A 98 17.78 20.54 1.78
CA PRO A 98 16.39 20.81 1.37
C PRO A 98 15.76 19.74 0.44
N THR A 99 16.44 18.64 0.17
CA THR A 99 16.03 17.51 -0.70
C THR A 99 15.17 16.47 0.05
N LYS A 100 14.34 16.93 0.99
CA LYS A 100 13.41 16.09 1.75
C LYS A 100 12.23 15.68 0.85
N GLY A 101 11.57 14.58 1.18
CA GLY A 101 10.23 14.38 0.65
C GLY A 101 9.44 13.35 1.38
N CYS A 102 8.12 13.53 1.42
CA CYS A 102 7.20 12.63 2.09
C CYS A 102 6.08 12.14 1.16
N TYR A 103 5.48 11.00 1.51
CA TYR A 103 4.24 10.52 0.92
C TYR A 103 3.43 9.70 1.93
N SER A 104 2.13 9.55 1.66
CA SER A 104 1.25 8.61 2.35
C SER A 104 0.60 7.69 1.33
N ASN A 105 0.63 6.38 1.55
CA ASN A 105 -0.04 5.42 0.71
C ASN A 105 -0.99 4.52 1.49
N VAL A 106 -2.13 4.19 0.89
CA VAL A 106 -2.99 3.11 1.37
C VAL A 106 -2.74 1.90 0.49
N GLU A 107 -2.48 0.76 1.13
CA GLU A 107 -2.30 -0.54 0.50
C GLU A 107 -3.45 -1.45 0.95
N VAL A 108 -4.19 -1.99 -0.01
CA VAL A 108 -5.28 -2.94 0.19
C VAL A 108 -4.86 -4.25 -0.44
N SER A 109 -4.76 -5.29 0.36
CA SER A 109 -4.44 -6.64 -0.10
C SER A 109 -5.65 -7.55 0.01
N ILE A 110 -5.98 -8.23 -1.09
CA ILE A 110 -7.09 -9.19 -1.19
C ILE A 110 -6.50 -10.56 -1.45
N SER A 111 -6.57 -11.43 -0.46
CA SER A 111 -5.89 -12.74 -0.44
C SER A 111 -6.90 -13.88 -0.41
N SER A 112 -6.68 -14.93 -1.19
CA SER A 112 -7.46 -16.17 -1.06
C SER A 112 -7.14 -16.86 0.26
N THR A 113 -8.16 -17.26 1.00
CA THR A 113 -8.02 -18.10 2.19
C THR A 113 -8.00 -19.60 1.87
N LYS A 114 -8.26 -19.95 0.60
CA LYS A 114 -8.40 -21.33 0.13
C LYS A 114 -7.24 -21.79 -0.75
N TYR A 115 -6.69 -20.90 -1.56
CA TYR A 115 -5.72 -21.27 -2.60
C TYR A 115 -4.35 -20.62 -2.39
N SER A 116 -3.31 -21.40 -2.65
CA SER A 116 -1.92 -20.96 -2.63
C SER A 116 -1.34 -20.81 -4.03
N ILE A 117 -0.21 -20.10 -4.14
CA ILE A 117 0.57 -20.03 -5.38
C ILE A 117 1.23 -21.35 -5.72
N GLY A 118 1.62 -22.18 -4.73
CA GLY A 118 2.18 -23.53 -4.93
C GLY A 118 3.53 -23.64 -5.65
N TRP A 119 4.00 -22.58 -6.33
CA TRP A 119 5.31 -22.54 -6.98
C TRP A 119 6.45 -22.65 -5.97
N ALA A 120 7.54 -23.32 -6.34
CA ALA A 120 8.71 -23.51 -5.48
C ALA A 120 8.32 -24.04 -4.07
N ASN A 121 7.34 -24.95 -4.00
CA ASN A 121 6.78 -25.51 -2.78
C ASN A 121 6.17 -24.48 -1.80
N ARG A 122 5.79 -23.30 -2.29
CA ARG A 122 5.15 -22.23 -1.50
C ARG A 122 3.64 -22.46 -1.35
N PHE A 123 3.29 -23.53 -0.66
CA PHE A 123 1.90 -23.83 -0.30
C PHE A 123 1.39 -22.98 0.87
N ASP A 124 2.28 -22.27 1.56
CA ASP A 124 2.02 -21.30 2.63
C ASP A 124 1.59 -19.92 2.12
N LYS A 125 1.79 -19.65 0.82
CA LYS A 125 1.56 -18.34 0.22
C LYS A 125 0.26 -18.30 -0.55
N ALA A 126 -0.69 -17.55 -0.02
CA ALA A 126 -1.98 -17.28 -0.65
C ALA A 126 -1.82 -16.61 -2.02
N ILE A 127 -2.77 -16.88 -2.92
CA ILE A 127 -3.00 -16.02 -4.08
C ILE A 127 -3.47 -14.67 -3.55
N SER A 128 -2.74 -13.59 -3.85
CA SER A 128 -3.01 -12.26 -3.28
C SER A 128 -2.83 -11.15 -4.31
N PHE A 129 -3.73 -10.18 -4.28
CA PHE A 129 -3.70 -8.98 -5.11
C PHE A 129 -3.50 -7.75 -4.24
N GLU A 130 -2.56 -6.88 -4.63
CA GLU A 130 -2.26 -5.63 -3.93
C GLU A 130 -2.74 -4.44 -4.77
N LEU A 131 -3.55 -3.58 -4.16
CA LEU A 131 -4.03 -2.32 -4.72
C LEU A 131 -3.51 -1.19 -3.86
N ARG A 132 -2.91 -0.17 -4.46
CA ARG A 132 -2.30 0.93 -3.72
C ARG A 132 -2.55 2.28 -4.35
N THR A 133 -2.61 3.32 -3.50
CA THR A 133 -2.44 4.69 -3.99
C THR A 133 -1.03 4.82 -4.57
N LYS A 134 -0.90 5.37 -5.77
CA LYS A 134 0.41 5.61 -6.41
C LYS A 134 0.86 7.04 -6.06
N GLN A 135 1.54 7.22 -4.93
CA GLN A 135 2.20 8.50 -4.59
C GLN A 135 3.72 8.43 -4.69
N PHE A 136 4.32 9.51 -5.15
CA PHE A 136 5.76 9.73 -5.15
C PHE A 136 6.14 10.77 -4.09
N TYR A 137 7.41 10.75 -3.65
CA TYR A 137 7.94 11.74 -2.72
C TYR A 137 7.75 13.16 -3.27
N LYS A 138 7.09 14.02 -2.51
CA LYS A 138 6.97 15.46 -2.78
C LYS A 138 7.96 16.22 -1.91
N GLU A 139 8.53 17.32 -2.42
CA GLU A 139 9.59 18.10 -1.72
C GLU A 139 9.11 18.77 -0.43
N ASP A 140 7.79 18.92 -0.27
CA ASP A 140 7.14 19.57 0.86
C ASP A 140 6.15 18.65 1.59
N ASN A 141 5.32 19.25 2.46
CA ASN A 141 4.24 18.55 3.15
C ASN A 141 3.35 17.81 2.15
N SER A 142 3.01 16.56 2.46
CA SER A 142 2.22 15.71 1.58
C SER A 142 0.94 15.22 2.24
N GLU A 143 -0.17 15.36 1.55
CA GLU A 143 -1.46 14.79 1.96
C GLU A 143 -1.78 13.51 1.19
N LEU A 144 -2.42 12.57 1.88
CA LEU A 144 -2.95 11.36 1.27
C LEU A 144 -4.00 11.73 0.21
N ASN A 145 -3.79 11.25 -1.02
CA ASN A 145 -4.71 11.34 -2.13
C ASN A 145 -5.30 9.95 -2.38
N LEU A 146 -6.57 9.78 -1.99
CA LEU A 146 -7.30 8.53 -2.13
C LEU A 146 -7.97 8.35 -3.49
N SER A 147 -8.10 9.39 -4.32
CA SER A 147 -8.85 9.33 -5.58
C SER A 147 -8.48 8.13 -6.45
N PRO A 148 -7.18 7.80 -6.68
CA PRO A 148 -6.84 6.63 -7.51
C PRO A 148 -7.33 5.30 -6.95
N LEU A 149 -7.48 5.20 -5.63
CA LEU A 149 -7.99 3.99 -4.97
C LEU A 149 -9.52 3.98 -4.95
N LEU A 150 -10.15 5.14 -4.71
CA LEU A 150 -11.60 5.29 -4.77
C LEU A 150 -12.12 4.98 -6.17
N ASP A 151 -11.50 5.50 -7.23
CA ASP A 151 -11.91 5.24 -8.61
C ASP A 151 -11.88 3.74 -8.97
N LYS A 152 -10.97 2.98 -8.34
CA LYS A 152 -10.80 1.54 -8.57
C LYS A 152 -11.63 0.65 -7.67
N LEU A 153 -11.94 1.07 -6.45
CA LEU A 153 -12.60 0.22 -5.45
C LEU A 153 -14.00 0.68 -5.08
N GLU A 154 -14.24 1.98 -5.00
CA GLU A 154 -15.44 2.51 -4.37
C GLU A 154 -16.70 2.02 -5.10
N ASN A 155 -17.56 1.34 -4.36
CA ASN A 155 -18.80 0.72 -4.84
C ASN A 155 -18.61 -0.31 -5.97
N LYS A 156 -17.42 -0.91 -6.09
CA LYS A 156 -17.12 -1.93 -7.11
C LYS A 156 -17.36 -3.34 -6.62
N GLU A 157 -17.76 -4.23 -7.52
CA GLU A 157 -17.85 -5.67 -7.28
C GLU A 157 -16.54 -6.36 -7.69
N LEU A 158 -15.81 -6.88 -6.71
CA LEU A 158 -14.55 -7.56 -6.90
C LEU A 158 -14.75 -9.08 -6.88
N SER A 159 -14.14 -9.77 -7.84
CA SER A 159 -14.18 -11.23 -7.95
C SER A 159 -12.88 -11.81 -8.50
N PHE A 160 -12.62 -13.09 -8.22
CA PHE A 160 -11.49 -13.80 -8.81
C PHE A 160 -11.92 -14.56 -10.05
N TYR A 161 -11.25 -14.32 -11.17
CA TYR A 161 -11.40 -15.10 -12.39
C TYR A 161 -10.17 -15.99 -12.58
N MET A 162 -10.37 -17.31 -12.72
CA MET A 162 -9.29 -18.27 -12.87
C MET A 162 -9.24 -18.87 -14.28
N LYS A 163 -8.12 -18.68 -14.98
CA LYS A 163 -7.86 -19.28 -16.30
C LYS A 163 -6.83 -20.40 -16.18
N LYS A 164 -7.21 -21.59 -16.59
CA LYS A 164 -6.37 -22.80 -16.52
C LYS A 164 -5.48 -22.91 -17.75
N PHE A 165 -4.24 -23.35 -17.54
CA PHE A 165 -3.24 -23.70 -18.56
C PHE A 165 -2.63 -25.08 -18.23
N SER A 166 -1.66 -25.54 -19.03
CA SER A 166 -1.11 -26.91 -18.94
C SER A 166 -0.60 -27.26 -17.53
N SER A 167 0.24 -26.41 -16.92
CA SER A 167 0.84 -26.61 -15.59
C SER A 167 0.46 -25.55 -14.57
N GLN A 168 -0.33 -24.55 -14.97
CA GLN A 168 -0.61 -23.37 -14.14
C GLN A 168 -2.06 -22.91 -14.21
N VAL A 169 -2.46 -22.12 -13.23
CA VAL A 169 -3.72 -21.36 -13.20
C VAL A 169 -3.38 -19.90 -13.01
N ASN A 170 -3.85 -19.05 -13.92
CA ASN A 170 -3.72 -17.60 -13.81
C ASN A 170 -4.99 -17.06 -13.16
N THR A 171 -4.86 -16.42 -12.01
CA THR A 171 -5.95 -15.75 -11.32
C THR A 171 -5.88 -14.26 -11.61
N PHE A 172 -7.01 -13.67 -11.95
CA PHE A 172 -7.18 -12.25 -12.22
C PHE A 172 -8.17 -11.67 -11.22
N LEU A 173 -7.94 -10.43 -10.80
CA LEU A 173 -8.92 -9.66 -10.04
C LEU A 173 -9.80 -8.89 -11.03
N TYR A 174 -11.10 -9.15 -10.98
CA TYR A 174 -12.09 -8.49 -11.81
C TYR A 174 -12.82 -7.43 -10.98
N PHE A 175 -13.19 -6.32 -11.63
CA PHE A 175 -13.93 -5.18 -11.09
C PHE A 175 -15.18 -5.02 -11.95
N ASP A 176 -16.37 -5.15 -11.34
CA ASP A 176 -17.67 -5.14 -12.02
C ASP A 176 -17.75 -6.14 -13.19
N GLY A 177 -17.09 -7.30 -13.05
CA GLY A 177 -17.04 -8.33 -14.09
C GLY A 177 -16.01 -8.08 -15.20
N GLU A 178 -15.26 -6.98 -15.16
CA GLU A 178 -14.20 -6.66 -16.12
C GLU A 178 -12.80 -6.77 -15.52
N ARG A 179 -11.81 -7.03 -16.37
CA ARG A 179 -10.41 -7.10 -15.94
C ARG A 179 -9.76 -5.72 -15.94
N ASP A 180 -9.20 -5.31 -14.81
CA ASP A 180 -8.24 -4.20 -14.76
C ASP A 180 -6.85 -4.69 -15.20
N TRP A 181 -6.31 -4.10 -16.27
CA TRP A 181 -5.00 -4.46 -16.81
C TRP A 181 -3.83 -3.88 -16.00
N ASP A 182 -4.07 -2.90 -15.14
CA ASP A 182 -3.08 -2.38 -14.20
C ASP A 182 -2.82 -3.35 -13.02
N VAL A 183 -3.71 -4.33 -12.83
CA VAL A 183 -3.59 -5.35 -11.79
C VAL A 183 -3.06 -6.62 -12.42
N PHE A 184 -1.82 -6.97 -12.08
CA PHE A 184 -1.20 -8.17 -12.64
C PHE A 184 -1.90 -9.44 -12.19
N ALA A 185 -1.98 -10.39 -13.11
CA ALA A 185 -2.47 -11.72 -12.81
C ALA A 185 -1.50 -12.44 -11.88
N VAL A 186 -2.03 -13.18 -10.91
CA VAL A 186 -1.24 -14.04 -10.04
C VAL A 186 -1.23 -15.44 -10.65
N THR A 187 -0.04 -15.97 -10.91
CA THR A 187 0.11 -17.32 -11.45
C THR A 187 0.31 -18.31 -10.31
N ALA A 188 -0.45 -19.39 -10.30
CA ALA A 188 -0.34 -20.48 -9.33
C ALA A 188 -0.07 -21.82 -10.03
N ALA A 189 0.67 -22.71 -9.34
CA ALA A 189 0.86 -24.09 -9.74
C ALA A 189 -0.49 -24.81 -9.73
N LYS A 190 -0.76 -25.57 -10.79
CA LYS A 190 -2.01 -26.32 -10.93
C LYS A 190 -1.92 -27.65 -10.19
N ASP A 191 -2.87 -27.92 -9.32
CA ASP A 191 -3.07 -29.24 -8.72
C ASP A 191 -3.59 -30.21 -9.80
N PRO A 192 -2.87 -31.30 -10.12
CA PRO A 192 -3.29 -32.26 -11.14
C PRO A 192 -4.59 -32.99 -10.79
N LYS A 193 -4.98 -33.05 -9.50
CA LYS A 193 -6.21 -33.72 -9.07
C LYS A 193 -7.45 -32.88 -9.35
N THR A 194 -7.37 -31.57 -9.09
CA THR A 194 -8.53 -30.67 -9.14
C THR A 194 -8.53 -29.74 -10.36
N ASN A 195 -7.40 -29.62 -11.07
CA ASN A 195 -7.15 -28.60 -12.08
C ASN A 195 -7.34 -27.15 -11.58
N LEU A 196 -7.24 -26.94 -10.27
CA LEU A 196 -7.30 -25.65 -9.59
C LEU A 196 -5.94 -25.36 -8.94
N PRO A 197 -5.70 -24.15 -8.40
CA PRO A 197 -4.51 -23.93 -7.58
C PRO A 197 -4.46 -24.88 -6.38
N TYR A 198 -3.26 -25.18 -5.89
CA TYR A 198 -3.10 -26.00 -4.69
C TYR A 198 -3.79 -25.35 -3.47
N PRO A 199 -4.39 -26.14 -2.56
CA PRO A 199 -4.95 -25.62 -1.31
C PRO A 199 -3.88 -24.89 -0.49
N LEU A 200 -4.28 -23.78 0.14
CA LEU A 200 -3.45 -23.03 1.08
C LEU A 200 -3.20 -23.87 2.34
N LYS A 201 -1.92 -24.03 2.70
CA LYS A 201 -1.48 -24.70 3.92
C LYS A 201 -1.12 -23.64 4.95
N LYS A 202 -1.53 -23.84 6.20
CA LYS A 202 -1.12 -23.02 7.34
C LYS A 202 0.14 -23.59 7.96
#